data_AF-A0A328A9M0-F1
#
_entry.id   AF-A0A328A9M0-F1
#
_cell.length_a   1.000
_cell.length_b   1.000
_cell.length_c   1.000
_cell.angle_alpha   90.00
_cell.angle_beta   90.00
_cell.angle_gamma   90.00
#
_symmetry.space_group_name_H-M   'P 1'
#
loop_
_entity.id
_entity.type
_entity.pdbx_description
1 polymer ?
#
loop_
_entity_poly.entity_id
_entity_poly.type
_entity_poly.pdbx_seq_one_letter_code
_entity_poly.pdbx_strand_id
1 'polypeptide(L)'
;AQQLAMAQRKAERRREAAAKIPASTVAEAIRADLPFAFTGAQTRALGEIRHDFALGERMSRLIQGDVGSGKTVVAMCAMADVAAAGGFFNDTATTEILARQHFETISGPLT
;
A
#
# COMPACT_ATOMS: atom_id res chain seq x y z
N ALA A 1 -0.17 25.06 -19.85
CA ALA A 1 -0.40 25.53 -18.46
C ALA A 1 -0.68 24.39 -17.47
N GLN A 2 -1.62 23.47 -17.77
CA GLN A 2 -2.10 22.47 -16.80
C GLN A 2 -1.05 21.44 -16.35
N GLN A 3 -0.23 20.92 -17.27
CA GLN A 3 0.85 19.95 -16.95
C GLN A 3 1.92 20.54 -16.03
N LEU A 4 2.28 21.81 -16.22
CA LEU A 4 3.22 22.54 -15.35
C LEU A 4 2.66 22.67 -13.93
N ALA A 5 1.39 23.04 -13.79
CA ALA A 5 0.73 23.14 -12.50
C ALA A 5 0.67 21.78 -11.76
N MET A 6 0.41 20.67 -12.48
CA MET A 6 0.46 19.33 -11.88
C MET A 6 1.87 18.96 -11.42
N ALA A 7 2.90 19.25 -12.23
CA ALA A 7 4.29 19.00 -11.89
C ALA A 7 4.72 19.78 -10.64
N GLN A 8 4.34 21.07 -10.54
CA GLN A 8 4.59 21.90 -9.36
C GLN A 8 3.94 21.33 -8.10
N ARG A 9 2.64 20.97 -8.16
CA ARG A 9 1.94 20.34 -7.02
C ARG A 9 2.54 19.00 -6.60
N LYS A 10 3.10 18.24 -7.54
CA LYS A 10 3.80 16.98 -7.24
C LYS A 10 5.14 17.25 -6.55
N ALA A 11 5.88 18.25 -7.02
CA ALA A 11 7.14 18.66 -6.42
C ALA A 11 6.95 19.21 -5.00
N GLU A 12 5.93 20.04 -4.77
CA GLU A 12 5.59 20.54 -3.43
C GLU A 12 5.29 19.40 -2.46
N ARG A 13 4.46 18.42 -2.88
CA ARG A 13 4.15 17.26 -2.03
C ARG A 13 5.36 16.40 -1.68
N ARG A 14 6.33 16.28 -2.58
CA ARG A 14 7.59 15.54 -2.33
C ARG A 14 8.52 16.24 -1.36
N ARG A 15 8.43 17.57 -1.21
CA ARG A 15 9.27 18.34 -0.28
C ARG A 15 8.90 18.12 1.18
N GLU A 16 7.71 17.59 1.45
CA GLU A 16 7.30 17.27 2.81
C GLU A 16 7.96 15.97 3.27
N ALA A 17 8.75 16.07 4.34
CA ALA A 17 9.40 14.93 4.97
C ALA A 17 8.34 13.94 5.48
N ALA A 18 8.54 12.66 5.21
CA ALA A 18 7.73 11.56 5.72
C ALA A 18 8.61 10.57 6.47
N ALA A 19 8.00 9.83 7.41
CA ALA A 19 8.69 8.74 8.08
C ALA A 19 9.12 7.67 7.07
N LYS A 20 10.33 7.14 7.24
CA LYS A 20 10.79 5.99 6.47
C LYS A 20 10.17 4.73 7.06
N ILE A 21 9.54 3.91 6.21
CA ILE A 21 8.88 2.68 6.63
C ILE A 21 9.67 1.49 6.05
N PRO A 22 10.36 0.70 6.88
CA PRO A 22 11.07 -0.50 6.41
C PRO A 22 10.09 -1.63 6.09
N ALA A 23 10.54 -2.59 5.28
CA ALA A 23 9.85 -3.87 5.15
C ALA A 23 9.83 -4.59 6.51
N SER A 24 8.73 -5.28 6.80
CA SER A 24 8.49 -5.95 8.08
C SER A 24 8.41 -7.46 7.93
N THR A 25 8.78 -8.17 9.00
CA THR A 25 8.57 -9.63 9.11
C THR A 25 7.09 -9.98 9.16
N VAL A 26 6.24 -9.07 9.65
CA VAL A 26 4.78 -9.22 9.68
C VAL A 26 4.21 -9.32 8.27
N ALA A 27 4.59 -8.41 7.37
CA ALA A 27 4.16 -8.46 5.98
C ALA A 27 4.63 -9.74 5.27
N GLU A 28 5.83 -10.25 5.58
CA GLU A 28 6.30 -11.52 5.04
C GLU A 28 5.53 -12.73 5.61
N ALA A 29 5.16 -12.70 6.89
CA ALA A 29 4.34 -13.73 7.51
C ALA A 29 2.94 -13.80 6.87
N ILE A 30 2.30 -12.64 6.68
CA ILE A 30 1.04 -12.52 5.95
C ILE A 30 1.16 -13.12 4.55
N ARG A 31 2.23 -12.76 3.82
CA ARG A 31 2.45 -13.26 2.46
C ARG A 31 2.64 -14.78 2.41
N ALA A 32 3.24 -15.35 3.45
CA ALA A 32 3.45 -16.79 3.57
C ALA A 32 2.17 -17.56 3.96
N ASP A 33 1.24 -16.92 4.67
CA ASP A 33 -0.03 -17.52 5.10
C ASP A 33 -1.11 -17.52 4.01
N LEU A 34 -0.93 -16.72 2.95
CA LEU A 34 -1.90 -16.67 1.85
C LEU A 34 -2.04 -18.04 1.16
N PRO A 35 -3.28 -18.44 0.79
CA PRO A 35 -3.54 -19.72 0.11
C PRO A 35 -3.08 -19.73 -1.36
N PHE A 36 -2.32 -18.72 -1.79
CA PHE A 36 -1.78 -18.56 -3.13
C PHE A 36 -0.45 -17.81 -3.07
N ALA A 37 0.41 -18.05 -4.04
CA ALA A 37 1.65 -17.29 -4.19
C ALA A 37 1.39 -15.90 -4.79
N PHE A 38 2.15 -14.91 -4.32
CA PHE A 38 2.19 -13.60 -4.97
C PHE A 38 2.61 -13.74 -6.44
N THR A 39 1.85 -13.09 -7.31
CA THR A 39 2.25 -12.95 -8.71
C THR A 39 3.48 -12.05 -8.83
N GLY A 40 4.19 -12.14 -9.96
CA GLY A 40 5.28 -11.21 -10.26
C GLY A 40 4.83 -9.75 -10.28
N ALA A 41 3.59 -9.47 -10.72
CA ALA A 41 3.02 -8.12 -10.72
C ALA A 41 2.77 -7.58 -9.30
N GLN A 42 2.20 -8.40 -8.42
CA GLN A 42 1.99 -8.04 -7.01
C GLN A 42 3.32 -7.82 -6.28
N THR A 43 4.31 -8.68 -6.53
CA THR A 43 5.66 -8.55 -5.95
C THR A 43 6.32 -7.25 -6.39
N ARG A 44 6.25 -6.89 -7.68
CA ARG A 44 6.75 -5.60 -8.17
C ARG A 44 6.02 -4.43 -7.53
N ALA A 45 4.69 -4.46 -7.50
CA ALA A 45 3.89 -3.38 -6.92
C ALA A 45 4.23 -3.15 -5.43
N LEU A 46 4.37 -4.21 -4.63
CA LEU A 46 4.79 -4.09 -3.24
C LEU A 46 6.23 -3.57 -3.11
N GLY A 47 7.15 -4.04 -3.97
CA GLY A 47 8.52 -3.53 -4.00
C GLY A 47 8.61 -2.04 -4.33
N GLU A 48 7.78 -1.56 -5.26
CA GLU A 48 7.69 -0.15 -5.59
C GLU A 48 7.11 0.71 -4.45
N ILE A 49 6.11 0.20 -3.72
CA ILE A 49 5.59 0.86 -2.50
C ILE A 49 6.69 0.95 -1.44
N ARG A 50 7.41 -0.16 -1.18
CA ARG A 50 8.51 -0.20 -0.22
C ARG A 50 9.67 0.70 -0.62
N HIS A 51 9.94 0.83 -1.92
CA HIS A 51 10.90 1.82 -2.42
C HIS A 51 10.47 3.24 -2.07
N ASP A 52 9.22 3.61 -2.36
CA ASP A 52 8.69 4.94 -2.02
C ASP A 52 8.74 5.21 -0.51
N PHE A 53 8.39 4.22 0.32
CA PHE A 53 8.50 4.29 1.78
C PHE A 53 9.94 4.52 2.27
N ALA A 54 10.95 4.03 1.56
CA ALA A 54 12.35 4.21 1.94
C ALA A 54 12.91 5.60 1.62
N LEU A 55 12.28 6.35 0.69
CA LEU A 55 12.75 7.67 0.26
C LEU A 55 12.62 8.72 1.38
N GLY A 56 11.69 8.54 2.33
CA GLY A 56 11.40 9.55 3.37
C GLY A 56 10.67 10.78 2.82
N GLU A 57 10.03 10.64 1.67
CA GLU A 57 9.15 11.63 1.04
C GLU A 57 7.71 11.12 1.07
N ARG A 58 6.70 12.00 1.00
CA ARG A 58 5.30 11.57 0.91
C ARG A 58 5.06 10.70 -0.35
N MET A 59 4.58 9.48 -0.14
CA MET A 59 4.15 8.59 -1.23
C MET A 59 2.79 9.02 -1.80
N SER A 60 2.68 9.08 -3.12
CA SER A 60 1.40 9.21 -3.84
C SER A 60 1.44 8.27 -5.05
N ARG A 61 0.96 7.05 -4.82
CA ARG A 61 1.01 5.94 -5.78
C ARG A 61 -0.39 5.43 -6.08
N LEU A 62 -0.65 5.17 -7.35
CA LEU A 62 -1.87 4.52 -7.82
C LEU A 62 -1.55 3.08 -8.19
N ILE A 63 -2.22 2.12 -7.54
CA ILE A 63 -2.14 0.70 -7.91
C ILE A 63 -3.29 0.42 -8.89
N GLN A 64 -2.97 0.14 -10.15
CA GLN A 64 -3.95 -0.23 -11.17
C GLN A 64 -3.88 -1.73 -11.47
N GLY A 65 -5.03 -2.32 -11.73
CA GLY A 65 -5.18 -3.72 -12.11
C GLY A 65 -6.65 -4.11 -12.17
N ASP A 66 -6.97 -5.19 -12.87
CA ASP A 66 -8.34 -5.66 -13.06
C ASP A 66 -9.01 -6.09 -11.75
N VAL A 67 -10.35 -6.21 -11.77
CA VAL A 67 -11.09 -6.76 -10.64
C VAL A 67 -10.59 -8.18 -10.38
N GLY A 68 -10.33 -8.51 -9.10
CA GLY A 68 -9.78 -9.80 -8.71
C GLY A 68 -8.25 -9.95 -8.82
N SER A 69 -7.52 -8.94 -9.33
CA SER A 69 -6.05 -9.02 -9.46
C SER A 69 -5.25 -8.98 -8.13
N GLY A 70 -5.93 -8.99 -6.98
CA GLY A 70 -5.31 -8.96 -5.66
C GLY A 70 -4.67 -7.62 -5.27
N LYS A 71 -5.26 -6.49 -5.65
CA LYS A 71 -4.79 -5.16 -5.19
C LYS A 71 -4.86 -5.02 -3.67
N THR A 72 -5.89 -5.59 -3.06
CA THR A 72 -6.13 -5.54 -1.60
C THR A 72 -5.02 -6.23 -0.81
N VAL A 73 -4.51 -7.38 -1.27
CA VAL A 73 -3.42 -8.08 -0.55
C VAL A 73 -2.08 -7.36 -0.64
N VAL A 74 -1.83 -6.64 -1.74
CA VAL A 74 -0.66 -5.75 -1.85
C VAL A 74 -0.79 -4.58 -0.87
N ALA A 75 -1.97 -3.96 -0.79
CA ALA A 75 -2.23 -2.89 0.17
C ALA A 75 -2.10 -3.38 1.63
N MET A 76 -2.61 -4.57 1.93
CA MET A 76 -2.52 -5.20 3.24
C MET A 76 -1.06 -5.41 3.70
N CYS A 77 -0.18 -5.90 2.81
CA CYS A 77 1.24 -6.04 3.13
C CYS A 77 1.91 -4.68 3.41
N ALA A 78 1.56 -3.64 2.65
CA ALA A 78 2.06 -2.29 2.88
C ALA A 78 1.54 -1.69 4.20
N MET A 79 0.27 -1.95 4.55
CA MET A 79 -0.33 -1.57 5.84
C MET A 79 0.36 -2.27 7.02
N ALA A 80 0.72 -3.55 6.85
CA ALA A 80 1.49 -4.29 7.85
C ALA A 80 2.91 -3.71 8.05
N ASP A 81 3.58 -3.30 6.97
CA ASP A 81 4.88 -2.59 7.07
C ASP A 81 4.74 -1.27 7.85
N VAL A 82 3.68 -0.50 7.59
CA VAL A 82 3.36 0.74 8.33
C VAL A 82 3.12 0.46 9.80
N ALA A 83 2.28 -0.53 10.12
CA ALA A 83 1.94 -0.89 11.50
C ALA A 83 3.17 -1.38 12.27
N ALA A 84 4.01 -2.21 11.65
CA ALA A 84 5.25 -2.70 12.26
C ALA A 84 6.27 -1.57 12.54
N ALA A 85 6.23 -0.49 11.76
CA ALA A 85 7.01 0.72 12.00
C ALA A 85 6.41 1.64 13.08
N GLY A 86 5.31 1.24 13.74
CA GLY A 86 4.59 2.03 14.74
C GLY A 86 3.66 3.10 14.16
N GLY A 87 3.40 3.04 12.85
CA GLY A 87 2.46 3.94 12.18
C GLY A 87 1.02 3.44 12.21
N PHE A 88 0.10 4.31 11.80
CA PHE A 88 -1.31 3.98 11.59
C PHE A 88 -1.65 4.10 10.11
N PHE A 89 -2.60 3.30 9.66
CA PHE A 89 -3.15 3.38 8.31
C PHE A 89 -4.67 3.58 8.38
N ASN A 90 -5.23 4.15 7.31
CA ASN A 90 -6.67 4.25 7.12
C ASN A 90 -7.01 3.68 5.75
N ASP A 91 -8.03 2.82 5.70
CA ASP A 91 -8.60 2.33 4.44
C ASP A 91 -9.92 3.06 4.17
N THR A 92 -10.05 3.62 2.97
CA THR A 92 -11.22 4.39 2.57
C THR A 92 -11.87 3.73 1.37
N ALA A 93 -13.11 3.28 1.51
CA ALA A 93 -13.92 2.77 0.42
C ALA A 93 -15.07 3.73 0.08
N THR A 94 -15.54 3.70 -1.16
CA THR A 94 -16.60 4.61 -1.65
C THR A 94 -18.00 4.22 -1.16
N THR A 95 -18.19 2.99 -0.68
CA THR A 95 -19.45 2.48 -0.14
C THR A 95 -19.21 1.57 1.07
N GLU A 96 -20.22 1.45 1.93
CA GLU A 96 -20.19 0.54 3.08
C GLU A 96 -19.95 -0.92 2.67
N ILE A 97 -20.56 -1.35 1.56
CA ILE A 97 -20.40 -2.72 1.05
C ILE A 97 -18.95 -3.00 0.69
N LEU A 98 -18.27 -2.07 0.01
CA LEU A 98 -16.85 -2.21 -0.33
C LEU A 98 -15.97 -2.16 0.93
N ALA A 99 -16.29 -1.29 1.90
CA ALA A 99 -15.57 -1.24 3.17
C ALA A 99 -15.64 -2.58 3.92
N ARG A 100 -16.82 -3.19 3.98
CA ARG A 100 -17.01 -4.51 4.60
C ARG A 100 -16.25 -5.60 3.86
N GLN A 101 -16.27 -5.59 2.52
CA GLN A 101 -15.51 -6.58 1.73
C GLN A 101 -14.00 -6.44 1.92
N HIS A 102 -13.48 -5.21 1.99
CA HIS A 102 -12.08 -4.96 2.32
C HIS A 102 -11.75 -5.51 3.71
N PHE A 103 -12.59 -5.18 4.71
CA PHE A 103 -12.42 -5.67 6.07
C PHE A 103 -12.41 -7.20 6.13
N GLU A 104 -13.35 -7.90 5.51
CA GLU A 104 -13.40 -9.37 5.49
C GLU A 104 -12.14 -9.98 4.87
N THR A 105 -11.60 -9.36 3.81
CA THR A 105 -10.37 -9.83 3.14
C THR A 105 -9.13 -9.62 4.02
N ILE A 106 -9.11 -8.53 4.80
CA ILE A 106 -7.95 -8.09 5.57
C ILE A 106 -7.92 -8.74 6.97
N SER A 107 -9.07 -8.93 7.60
CA SER A 107 -9.17 -9.38 8.99
C SER A 107 -8.69 -10.81 9.19
N GLY A 108 -8.94 -11.72 8.23
CA GLY A 108 -8.51 -13.11 8.35
C GLY A 108 -6.98 -13.25 8.49
N PRO A 109 -6.18 -12.69 7.57
CA PRO A 109 -4.72 -12.77 7.64
C PRO A 109 -4.04 -11.90 8.73
N LEU A 110 -4.78 -11.00 9.40
CA LEU A 110 -4.23 -10.08 10.42
C LEU A 110 -4.55 -10.46 11.87
N THR A 111 -5.41 -11.45 12.10
CA THR A 111 -5.72 -12.02 13.43
C THR A 111 -4.88 -13.25 13.72
#